data_AF-A0A920P979-F1
#
_entry.id   AF-A0A920P979-F1
#
_cell.length_a   1.000
_cell.length_b   1.000
_cell.length_c   1.000
_cell.angle_alpha   90.00
_cell.angle_beta   90.00
_cell.angle_gamma   90.00
#
_symmetry.space_group_name_H-M   'P 1'
#
loop_
_entity.id
_entity.type
_entity.pdbx_description
1 polymer ?
#
loop_
_entity_poly.entity_id
_entity_poly.type
_entity_poly.pdbx_seq_one_letter_code
_entity_poly.pdbx_strand_id
1 'polypeptide(L)'
;MINTVFFDFYNTLVKFWPPLDQIQEAACSEFGLGVSEAGIRRGYAIADVYFNSENARKPLALRSDEERLEFFGVYEQMILENAGLSVSLDLATKIWKMASSIPKDFTPFDDTIGALSDLRSDGFKLGLISNLRRDMSDLTKKARLVIFD
;
A
#
# COMPACT_ATOMS: atom_id res chain seq x y z
N MET A 1 -32.76 -7.06 -1.62
CA MET A 1 -32.43 -6.23 -0.43
C MET A 1 -31.01 -6.58 -0.03
N ILE A 2 -30.13 -5.59 0.11
CA ILE A 2 -28.75 -5.78 0.57
C ILE A 2 -28.77 -5.81 2.09
N ASN A 3 -28.07 -6.77 2.72
CA ASN A 3 -28.00 -6.90 4.18
C ASN A 3 -26.56 -7.04 4.70
N THR A 4 -25.59 -7.18 3.80
CA THR A 4 -24.19 -7.40 4.12
C THR A 4 -23.33 -6.56 3.17
N VAL A 5 -22.31 -5.90 3.72
CA VAL A 5 -21.33 -5.11 2.97
C VAL A 5 -19.94 -5.67 3.23
N PHE A 6 -19.21 -5.99 2.17
CA PHE A 6 -17.82 -6.43 2.25
C PHE A 6 -16.90 -5.29 1.80
N PHE A 7 -15.85 -5.05 2.57
CA PHE A 7 -14.83 -4.05 2.27
C PHE A 7 -13.51 -4.71 1.90
N ASP A 8 -12.77 -4.08 0.99
CA ASP A 8 -11.31 -4.26 0.97
C ASP A 8 -10.68 -3.54 2.18
N PHE A 9 -9.47 -3.93 2.55
CA PHE A 9 -8.77 -3.36 3.69
C PHE A 9 -7.94 -2.14 3.32
N TYR A 10 -6.91 -2.35 2.49
CA TYR A 10 -5.93 -1.32 2.16
C TYR A 10 -6.44 -0.39 1.06
N ASN A 11 -6.18 0.91 1.16
CA ASN A 11 -6.73 1.95 0.28
C ASN A 11 -8.27 1.98 0.20
N THR A 12 -8.95 1.37 1.18
CA THR A 12 -10.41 1.46 1.35
C THR A 12 -10.73 1.85 2.80
N LEU A 13 -10.27 1.05 3.77
CA LEU A 13 -10.48 1.34 5.20
C LEU A 13 -9.23 1.93 5.85
N VAL A 14 -8.05 1.55 5.38
CA VAL A 14 -6.77 2.01 5.95
C VAL A 14 -5.80 2.47 4.88
N LYS A 15 -4.90 3.36 5.27
CA LYS A 15 -3.72 3.83 4.54
C LYS A 15 -2.46 3.58 5.37
N PHE A 16 -1.29 3.70 4.74
CA PHE A 16 -0.04 3.73 5.51
C PHE A 16 0.16 5.08 6.20
N TRP A 17 0.80 5.04 7.37
CA TRP A 17 1.38 6.20 8.03
C TRP A 17 2.83 5.90 8.47
N PRO A 18 3.81 6.74 8.11
CA PRO A 18 3.69 7.89 7.22
C PRO A 18 3.22 7.52 5.80
N PRO A 19 2.64 8.47 5.03
CA PRO A 19 2.20 8.25 3.67
C PRO A 19 3.34 7.77 2.77
N LEU A 20 3.06 6.85 1.84
CA LEU A 20 4.10 6.26 0.98
C LEU A 20 4.79 7.29 0.08
N ASP A 21 4.03 8.27 -0.41
CA ASP A 21 4.54 9.39 -1.21
C ASP A 21 5.54 10.26 -0.45
N GLN A 22 5.29 10.51 0.85
CA GLN A 22 6.24 11.21 1.72
C GLN A 22 7.49 10.38 2.00
N ILE A 23 7.32 9.08 2.24
CA ILE A 23 8.44 8.16 2.44
C ILE A 23 9.35 8.14 1.19
N GLN A 24 8.76 8.10 0.00
CA GLN A 24 9.50 8.06 -1.26
C GLN A 24 10.16 9.39 -1.60
N GLU A 25 9.47 10.52 -1.39
CA GLU A 25 10.07 11.84 -1.56
C GLU A 25 11.30 12.00 -0.65
N ALA A 26 11.17 11.63 0.63
CA ALA A 26 12.28 11.65 1.57
C ALA A 26 13.43 10.73 1.13
N ALA A 27 13.13 9.49 0.72
CA ALA A 27 14.14 8.57 0.23
C ALA A 27 14.86 9.10 -1.02
N CYS A 28 14.13 9.67 -1.99
CA CYS A 28 14.73 10.29 -3.17
C CYS A 28 15.64 11.48 -2.82
N SER A 29 15.24 12.30 -1.84
CA SER A 29 16.01 13.45 -1.37
C SER A 29 17.38 13.05 -0.81
N GLU A 30 17.49 11.90 -0.13
CA GLU A 30 18.78 11.38 0.38
C GLU A 30 19.77 11.03 -0.75
N PHE A 31 19.27 10.78 -1.96
CA PHE A 31 20.09 10.58 -3.16
C PHE A 31 20.25 11.86 -4.01
N GLY A 32 19.80 13.02 -3.50
CA GLY A 32 19.87 14.30 -4.20
C GLY A 32 18.86 14.45 -5.34
N LEU A 33 17.76 13.70 -5.31
CA LEU A 33 16.72 13.71 -6.33
C LEU A 33 15.46 14.42 -5.83
N GLY A 34 14.89 15.30 -6.66
CA GLY A 34 13.62 15.97 -6.39
C GLY A 34 12.47 15.27 -7.11
N VAL A 35 11.42 14.90 -6.36
CA VAL A 35 10.19 14.33 -6.90
C VAL A 35 9.02 14.78 -6.04
N SER A 36 7.90 15.18 -6.65
CA SER A 36 6.74 15.63 -5.88
C SER A 36 5.93 14.44 -5.34
N GLU A 37 5.34 14.56 -4.15
CA GLU A 37 4.37 13.58 -3.62
C GLU A 37 3.27 13.24 -4.64
N ALA A 38 2.73 14.24 -5.33
CA ALA A 38 1.70 14.04 -6.36
C ALA A 38 2.21 13.22 -7.56
N GLY A 39 3.48 13.38 -7.93
CA GLY A 39 4.15 12.55 -8.91
C GLY A 39 4.28 11.11 -8.44
N ILE A 40 4.75 10.90 -7.21
CA ILE A 40 4.86 9.57 -6.62
C ILE A 40 3.50 8.87 -6.53
N ARG A 41 2.43 9.56 -6.11
CA ARG A 41 1.08 8.98 -6.10
C ARG A 41 0.63 8.48 -7.47
N ARG A 42 0.91 9.24 -8.54
CA ARG A 42 0.65 8.79 -9.92
C ARG A 42 1.53 7.60 -10.29
N GLY A 43 2.80 7.62 -9.89
CA GLY A 43 3.74 6.52 -10.08
C GLY A 43 3.23 5.21 -9.47
N TYR A 44 2.80 5.25 -8.22
CA TYR A 44 2.18 4.10 -7.54
C TYR A 44 0.95 3.59 -8.26
N ALA A 45 0.02 4.46 -8.65
CA ALA A 45 -1.20 4.04 -9.34
C ALA A 45 -0.92 3.24 -10.63
N ILE A 46 0.18 3.54 -11.32
CA ILE A 46 0.60 2.82 -12.52
C ILE A 46 1.40 1.56 -12.16
N ALA A 47 2.36 1.67 -11.25
CA ALA A 47 3.21 0.54 -10.83
C ALA A 47 2.41 -0.57 -10.13
N ASP A 48 1.31 -0.24 -9.44
CA ASP A 48 0.44 -1.22 -8.78
C ASP A 48 -0.25 -2.16 -9.78
N VAL A 49 -0.46 -1.73 -11.02
CA VAL A 49 -0.94 -2.61 -12.10
C VAL A 49 0.09 -3.70 -12.39
N TYR A 50 1.37 -3.31 -12.50
CA TYR A 50 2.48 -4.25 -12.66
C TYR A 50 2.57 -5.19 -11.46
N PHE A 51 2.52 -4.66 -10.24
CA PHE A 51 2.52 -5.46 -9.01
C PHE A 51 1.43 -6.53 -9.02
N ASN A 52 0.19 -6.14 -9.34
CA ASN A 52 -0.95 -7.06 -9.34
C ASN A 52 -0.78 -8.16 -10.39
N SER A 53 -0.31 -7.82 -11.60
CA SER A 53 -0.05 -8.82 -12.65
C SER A 53 1.04 -9.83 -12.26
N GLU A 54 2.14 -9.34 -11.68
CA GLU A 54 3.28 -10.17 -11.28
C GLU A 54 2.95 -11.07 -10.09
N ASN A 55 2.20 -10.54 -9.13
CA ASN A 55 1.77 -11.28 -7.96
C ASN A 55 0.70 -12.35 -8.32
N ALA A 56 -0.11 -12.12 -9.36
CA ALA A 56 -1.01 -13.13 -9.90
C ALA A 56 -0.26 -14.28 -10.61
N ARG A 57 0.86 -13.97 -11.31
CA ARG A 57 1.69 -14.97 -12.00
C ARG A 57 2.53 -15.81 -11.03
N LYS A 58 3.32 -15.15 -10.18
CA LYS A 58 4.15 -15.77 -9.14
C LYS A 58 4.05 -14.91 -7.88
N PRO A 59 3.25 -15.31 -6.89
CA PRO A 59 3.05 -14.54 -5.68
C PRO A 59 4.37 -14.15 -5.01
N LEU A 60 4.53 -12.87 -4.63
CA LEU A 60 5.74 -12.37 -3.97
C LEU A 60 6.04 -13.15 -2.69
N ALA A 61 5.02 -13.62 -1.98
CA ALA A 61 5.17 -14.46 -0.79
C ALA A 61 5.89 -15.80 -1.04
N LEU A 62 5.94 -16.27 -2.30
CA LEU A 62 6.62 -17.50 -2.71
C LEU A 62 7.96 -17.25 -3.42
N ARG A 63 8.37 -16.00 -3.60
CA ARG A 63 9.65 -15.61 -4.20
C ARG A 63 10.78 -15.63 -3.16
N SER A 64 12.02 -15.85 -3.58
CA SER A 64 13.21 -15.65 -2.73
C SER A 64 13.40 -14.16 -2.43
N ASP A 65 14.30 -13.84 -1.50
CA ASP A 65 14.58 -12.44 -1.16
C ASP A 65 15.28 -11.70 -2.31
N GLU A 66 16.13 -12.40 -3.08
CA GLU A 66 16.73 -11.87 -4.30
C GLU A 66 15.67 -11.58 -5.37
N GLU A 67 14.77 -12.52 -5.64
CA GLU A 67 13.68 -12.35 -6.61
C GLU A 67 12.71 -11.23 -6.22
N ARG A 68 12.46 -11.05 -4.91
CA ARG A 68 11.68 -9.92 -4.40
C ARG A 68 12.42 -8.62 -4.64
N LEU A 69 13.72 -8.57 -4.37
CA LEU A 69 14.51 -7.36 -4.55
C LEU A 69 14.57 -6.95 -6.02
N GLU A 70 14.75 -7.90 -6.94
CA GLU A 70 14.69 -7.65 -8.38
C GLU A 70 13.33 -7.08 -8.80
N PHE A 71 12.25 -7.70 -8.35
CA PHE A 71 10.89 -7.20 -8.61
C PHE A 71 10.71 -5.76 -8.09
N PHE A 72 11.11 -5.50 -6.85
CA PHE A 72 10.91 -4.19 -6.25
C PHE A 72 11.83 -3.11 -6.83
N GLY A 73 13.01 -3.47 -7.35
CA GLY A 73 13.84 -2.54 -8.11
C GLY A 73 13.13 -2.06 -9.38
N VAL A 74 12.50 -2.96 -10.12
CA VAL A 74 11.70 -2.62 -11.31
C VAL A 74 10.45 -1.82 -10.93
N TYR A 75 9.74 -2.25 -9.89
CA TYR A 75 8.56 -1.54 -9.38
C TYR A 75 8.89 -0.10 -8.97
N GLU A 76 9.99 0.12 -8.24
CA GLU A 76 10.45 1.45 -7.87
C GLU A 76 10.84 2.28 -9.09
N GLN A 77 11.55 1.69 -10.06
CA GLN A 77 11.89 2.38 -11.29
C GLN A 77 10.64 2.85 -12.05
N MET A 78 9.60 2.01 -12.10
CA MET A 78 8.31 2.38 -12.70
C MET A 78 7.62 3.51 -11.94
N ILE A 79 7.65 3.50 -10.59
CA ILE A 79 7.09 4.60 -9.78
C ILE A 79 7.76 5.91 -10.17
N LEU A 80 9.10 5.95 -10.16
CA LEU A 80 9.87 7.17 -10.38
C LEU A 80 9.72 7.66 -11.82
N GLU A 81 9.77 6.77 -12.81
CA GLU A 81 9.61 7.14 -14.22
C GLU A 81 8.24 7.80 -14.47
N ASN A 82 7.17 7.23 -13.89
CA ASN A 82 5.82 7.79 -13.98
C ASN A 82 5.58 9.00 -13.06
N ALA A 83 6.48 9.25 -12.11
CA ALA A 83 6.56 10.49 -11.36
C ALA A 83 7.31 11.60 -12.12
N GLY A 84 7.88 11.30 -13.29
CA GLY A 84 8.66 12.23 -14.11
C GLY A 84 10.16 12.22 -13.83
N LEU A 85 10.66 11.21 -13.11
CA LEU A 85 12.05 11.05 -12.72
C LEU A 85 12.63 9.74 -13.25
N SER A 86 13.42 9.82 -14.33
CA SER A 86 14.10 8.65 -14.89
C SER A 86 15.39 8.34 -14.13
N VAL A 87 15.51 7.11 -13.61
CA VAL A 87 16.70 6.61 -12.90
C VAL A 87 17.13 5.25 -13.41
N SER A 88 18.39 4.88 -13.17
CA SER A 88 18.87 3.51 -13.44
C SER A 88 18.22 2.51 -12.48
N LEU A 89 18.13 1.24 -12.90
CA LEU A 89 17.60 0.17 -12.06
C LEU A 89 18.41 -0.01 -10.75
N ASP A 90 19.72 0.17 -10.82
CA ASP A 90 20.59 0.13 -9.63
C ASP A 90 20.23 1.24 -8.63
N LEU A 91 20.00 2.46 -9.12
CA LEU A 91 19.59 3.58 -8.26
C LEU A 91 18.18 3.39 -7.70
N ALA A 92 17.22 2.97 -8.53
CA ALA A 92 15.86 2.62 -8.07
C ALA A 92 15.91 1.55 -6.96
N THR A 93 16.72 0.51 -7.14
CA THR A 93 16.87 -0.55 -6.12
C THR A 93 17.42 -0.01 -4.80
N LYS A 94 18.35 0.95 -4.84
CA LYS A 94 18.88 1.61 -3.63
C LYS A 94 17.84 2.49 -2.95
N ILE A 95 17.05 3.24 -3.72
CA ILE A 95 15.95 4.06 -3.22
C ILE A 95 14.90 3.18 -2.55
N TRP A 96 14.48 2.09 -3.22
CA TRP A 96 13.53 1.13 -2.66
C TRP A 96 13.98 0.57 -1.31
N LYS A 97 15.26 0.17 -1.20
CA LYS A 97 15.82 -0.35 0.06
C LYS A 97 15.71 0.69 1.18
N MET A 98 16.01 1.95 0.89
CA MET A 98 15.89 3.04 1.85
C MET A 98 14.44 3.28 2.24
N ALA A 99 13.55 3.52 1.27
CA ALA A 99 12.11 3.75 1.50
C ALA A 99 11.47 2.59 2.29
N SER A 100 11.84 1.35 1.98
CA SER A 100 11.32 0.16 2.65
C SER A 100 11.80 -0.01 4.09
N SER A 101 12.94 0.59 4.45
CA SER A 101 13.49 0.56 5.81
C SER A 101 12.76 1.49 6.77
N ILE A 102 12.03 2.48 6.25
CA ILE A 102 11.26 3.43 7.06
C ILE A 102 10.05 2.69 7.67
N PRO A 103 9.94 2.63 9.01
CA PRO A 103 8.80 2.00 9.66
C PRO A 103 7.49 2.70 9.27
N LYS A 104 6.47 1.90 9.00
CA LYS A 104 5.12 2.37 8.68
C LYS A 104 4.09 1.37 9.20
N ASP A 105 2.94 1.90 9.59
CA ASP A 105 1.81 1.11 10.05
C ASP A 105 0.53 1.48 9.30
N PHE A 106 -0.51 0.66 9.46
CA PHE A 106 -1.83 0.97 8.94
C PHE A 106 -2.56 1.92 9.88
N THR A 107 -3.10 3.01 9.34
CA THR A 107 -4.01 3.93 10.02
C THR A 107 -5.32 4.05 9.22
N PRO A 108 -6.49 4.15 9.86
CA PRO A 108 -7.75 4.37 9.15
C PRO A 108 -7.76 5.66 8.32
N PHE A 109 -8.61 5.72 7.29
CA PHE A 109 -9.02 7.03 6.77
C PHE A 109 -9.93 7.73 7.77
N ASP A 110 -9.99 9.06 7.68
CA ASP A 110 -10.66 9.92 8.67
C ASP A 110 -12.15 9.60 8.80
N ASP A 111 -12.78 9.16 7.70
CA ASP A 111 -14.20 8.79 7.62
C ASP A 111 -14.48 7.31 7.92
N THR A 112 -13.45 6.46 7.97
CA THR A 112 -13.62 5.00 8.03
C THR A 112 -14.39 4.56 9.27
N ILE A 113 -14.01 5.05 10.45
CA ILE A 113 -14.64 4.63 11.70
C ILE A 113 -16.11 5.05 11.74
N GLY A 114 -16.41 6.27 11.26
CA GLY A 114 -17.78 6.78 11.16
C GLY A 114 -18.62 5.95 10.19
N ALA A 115 -18.14 5.74 8.97
CA ALA A 115 -18.86 4.99 7.95
C ALA A 115 -19.16 3.53 8.37
N LEU A 116 -18.21 2.85 9.02
CA LEU A 116 -18.45 1.50 9.55
C LEU A 116 -19.46 1.50 10.70
N SER A 117 -19.46 2.53 11.55
CA SER A 117 -20.43 2.67 12.64
C SER A 117 -21.85 2.87 12.09
N ASP A 118 -22.01 3.78 11.14
CA ASP A 118 -23.33 4.11 10.56
C ASP A 118 -23.96 2.88 9.89
N LEU A 119 -23.17 2.13 9.10
CA LEU A 119 -23.66 0.90 8.47
C LEU A 119 -24.09 -0.17 9.49
N ARG A 120 -23.39 -0.31 10.61
CA ARG A 120 -23.83 -1.23 11.68
C ARG A 120 -25.13 -0.76 12.32
N SER A 121 -25.24 0.53 12.61
CA SER A 121 -26.45 1.13 13.19
C SER A 121 -27.67 0.95 12.30
N ASP A 122 -27.47 0.94 10.98
CA ASP A 122 -28.50 0.65 9.97
C ASP A 122 -28.82 -0.85 9.82
N GLY A 123 -28.15 -1.72 10.59
CA GLY A 123 -28.40 -3.17 10.61
C GLY A 123 -27.66 -3.98 9.56
N PHE A 124 -26.66 -3.40 8.87
CA PHE A 124 -25.82 -4.15 7.95
C PHE A 124 -24.81 -5.04 8.69
N LYS A 125 -24.63 -6.26 8.18
CA LYS A 125 -23.47 -7.10 8.53
C LYS A 125 -22.25 -6.62 7.75
N LEU A 126 -21.11 -6.52 8.42
CA LEU A 126 -19.86 -6.09 7.79
C LEU A 126 -18.89 -7.26 7.64
N GLY A 127 -18.19 -7.30 6.51
CA GLY A 127 -17.15 -8.28 6.25
C GLY A 127 -15.92 -7.64 5.64
N LEU A 128 -14.79 -8.34 5.71
CA LEU A 128 -13.53 -7.92 5.13
C LEU A 128 -13.03 -8.95 4.13
N ILE A 129 -12.62 -8.49 2.94
CA ILE A 129 -11.98 -9.31 1.91
C ILE A 129 -10.65 -8.66 1.61
N SER A 130 -9.54 -9.31 1.96
CA SER A 130 -8.20 -8.77 1.70
C SER A 130 -7.28 -9.86 1.17
N ASN A 131 -6.38 -9.48 0.27
CA ASN A 131 -5.28 -10.31 -0.22
C ASN A 131 -4.07 -10.32 0.74
N LEU A 132 -4.11 -9.57 1.84
CA LEU A 132 -3.07 -9.57 2.85
C LEU A 132 -3.01 -10.92 3.58
N ARG A 133 -1.83 -11.54 3.56
CA ARG A 133 -1.56 -12.80 4.28
C ARG A 133 -1.11 -12.52 5.72
N ARG A 134 -1.94 -11.83 6.49
CA ARG A 134 -1.72 -11.48 7.90
C ARG A 134 -2.97 -11.77 8.72
N ASP A 135 -2.83 -11.78 10.04
CA ASP A 135 -3.98 -11.89 10.94
C ASP A 135 -4.82 -10.60 10.87
N MET A 136 -5.96 -10.68 10.19
CA MET A 136 -6.85 -9.54 10.03
C MET A 136 -7.51 -9.12 11.33
N SER A 137 -7.68 -10.02 12.31
CA SER A 137 -8.23 -9.67 13.62
C SER A 137 -7.26 -8.79 14.42
N ASP A 138 -5.96 -9.10 14.36
CA ASP A 138 -4.92 -8.25 14.96
C ASP A 138 -4.83 -6.90 14.26
N LEU A 139 -4.86 -6.89 12.92
CA LEU A 139 -4.77 -5.66 12.12
C LEU A 139 -5.97 -4.73 12.34
N THR A 140 -7.20 -5.25 12.32
CA THR A 140 -8.41 -4.43 12.56
C THR A 140 -8.43 -3.91 13.99
N LYS A 141 -8.02 -4.72 14.98
CA LYS A 141 -7.92 -4.29 16.38
C LYS A 141 -6.91 -3.15 16.56
N LYS A 142 -5.73 -3.25 15.96
CA LYS A 142 -4.71 -2.18 15.99
C LYS A 142 -5.21 -0.89 15.34
N ALA A 143 -5.90 -1.02 14.20
CA ALA A 143 -6.53 0.09 13.50
C ALA A 143 -7.85 0.57 14.14
N ARG A 144 -8.28 -0.04 15.26
CA ARG A 144 -9.54 0.26 15.96
C ARG A 144 -10.78 0.12 15.07
N LEU A 145 -10.73 -0.77 14.08
CA LEU A 145 -11.83 -1.10 13.20
C LEU A 145 -12.68 -2.20 13.84
N VAL A 146 -13.95 -1.90 14.06
CA VAL A 146 -14.94 -2.91 14.47
C VAL A 146 -15.57 -3.44 13.20
N ILE A 147 -15.13 -4.63 12.75
CA ILE A 147 -15.64 -5.31 11.54
C ILE A 147 -16.26 -6.67 11.90
N PHE A 148 -15.66 -7.41 12.83
CA PHE A 148 -16.17 -8.69 13.32
C PHE A 148 -17.01 -8.48 14.58
N ASP A 149 -17.94 -9.39 14.83
CA ASP A 149 -18.74 -9.46 16.07
C ASP A 149 -17.95 -10.12 17.21
#